data_AF-M5BMA0-F1
#
_entry.id   AF-M5BMA0-F1
#
_cell.length_a   1.000
_cell.length_b   1.000
_cell.length_c   1.000
_cell.angle_alpha   90.00
_cell.angle_beta   90.00
_cell.angle_gamma   90.00
#
_symmetry.space_group_name_H-M   'P 1'
#
loop_
_entity.id
_entity.type
_entity.pdbx_description
1 polymer ?
#
loop_
_entity_poly.entity_id
_entity_poly.type
_entity_poly.pdbx_seq_one_letter_code
_entity_poly.pdbx_strand_id
1 'polypeptide(L)'
;MLRFLADEYDDISSSVFPMLSQIFVVYKRAKKNTPQTHLTPSKRTFLMQTLEILLQKMRWNPEDDPEELDDEDRVAFETLRSDLRLFLDSISAIDEELVTSAIKTLAMNTLSRVDESTGWADAELSVYLVYLYGEFQKGDRSKGRVAFATPPEEITKDRRKSANWEAYPLTPHGEMLDTLMQSRISAYPNNTVAIQYFETVGRYGDFFKVRKQYVGGVLTTLIDARGIHHPKESVRRRVFYIFYKFIKECKLEIPLEHVTTIIDNMRDVLVVRAELPEPESSEQDLLSEALGSAGLFDSQLYLFESVGTLVSLLDKEPEKQAAVLESVTNPLLASLQQSIQTPVNGPQDILPILQAHHVIRALGSVAKGFPEATQTAQESIPAWILVLKQVAEAVLVSLENMNQHRAIRDASRFAFARIIASTGSNITQYIPVLMNRLIRQSQPVELVDFLSFLSFTVHKLQVSMIH
;
A
#
# COMPACT_ATOMS: atom_id res chain seq x y z
N MET A 1 -5.67 18.87 -36.52
CA MET A 1 -5.47 17.76 -35.57
C MET A 1 -4.90 18.25 -34.25
N LEU A 2 -3.64 18.74 -34.17
CA LEU A 2 -3.06 19.20 -32.89
C LEU A 2 -3.90 20.26 -32.17
N ARG A 3 -4.53 21.18 -32.92
CA ARG A 3 -5.49 22.15 -32.36
C ARG A 3 -6.68 21.50 -31.63
N PHE A 4 -7.21 20.39 -32.16
CA PHE A 4 -8.32 19.67 -31.53
C PHE A 4 -7.84 18.85 -30.34
N LEU A 5 -6.62 18.29 -30.42
CA LEU A 5 -6.00 17.60 -29.27
C LEU A 5 -5.75 18.56 -28.09
N ALA A 6 -5.45 19.83 -28.39
CA ALA A 6 -5.21 20.88 -27.41
C ALA A 6 -6.49 21.64 -26.99
N ASP A 7 -7.67 21.21 -27.46
CA ASP A 7 -8.94 21.86 -27.13
C ASP A 7 -9.22 21.77 -25.63
N GLU A 8 -9.83 22.77 -25.02
CA GLU A 8 -10.11 22.78 -23.59
C GLU A 8 -11.05 21.63 -23.18
N TYR A 9 -12.01 21.28 -24.03
CA TYR A 9 -12.95 20.19 -23.77
C TYR A 9 -12.34 18.83 -24.08
N ASP A 10 -12.37 17.93 -23.09
CA ASP A 10 -11.76 16.60 -23.21
C ASP A 10 -12.45 15.70 -24.23
N ASP A 11 -13.76 15.87 -24.47
CA ASP A 11 -14.47 15.15 -25.53
C ASP A 11 -13.97 15.53 -26.94
N ILE A 12 -13.67 16.81 -27.15
CA ILE A 12 -13.13 17.30 -28.42
C ILE A 12 -11.71 16.77 -28.62
N SER A 13 -10.89 16.79 -27.57
CA SER A 13 -9.56 16.18 -27.57
C SER A 13 -9.60 14.68 -27.88
N SER A 14 -10.48 13.94 -27.19
CA SER A 14 -10.61 12.48 -27.31
C SER A 14 -11.10 12.05 -28.70
N SER A 15 -11.86 12.91 -29.39
CA SER A 15 -12.34 12.64 -30.75
C SER A 15 -11.21 12.41 -31.77
N VAL A 16 -10.00 12.93 -31.54
CA VAL A 16 -8.85 12.77 -32.44
C VAL A 16 -7.89 11.64 -32.04
N PHE A 17 -8.15 10.94 -30.93
CA PHE A 17 -7.32 9.84 -30.44
C PHE A 17 -7.18 8.68 -31.43
N PRO A 18 -8.24 8.25 -32.17
CA PRO A 18 -8.09 7.20 -33.17
C PRO A 18 -7.13 7.60 -34.30
N MET A 19 -7.19 8.86 -34.75
CA MET A 19 -6.29 9.39 -35.77
C MET A 19 -4.85 9.43 -35.28
N LEU A 20 -4.62 9.94 -34.05
CA LEU A 20 -3.30 10.00 -33.44
C LEU A 20 -2.67 8.61 -33.29
N SER A 21 -3.47 7.63 -32.87
CA SER A 21 -3.06 6.23 -32.75
C SER A 21 -2.55 5.67 -34.07
N GLN A 22 -3.27 5.92 -35.18
CA GLN A 22 -2.85 5.46 -36.51
C GLN A 22 -1.54 6.11 -36.98
N ILE A 23 -1.36 7.40 -36.71
CA ILE A 23 -0.10 8.10 -37.03
C ILE A 23 1.07 7.44 -36.29
N PHE A 24 0.92 7.16 -35.00
CA PHE A 24 1.96 6.50 -34.21
C PHE A 24 2.22 5.06 -34.64
N VAL A 25 1.20 4.30 -35.08
CA VAL A 25 1.42 2.98 -35.68
C VAL A 25 2.32 3.08 -36.91
N VAL A 26 2.06 4.05 -37.79
CA VAL A 26 2.90 4.29 -38.98
C VAL A 26 4.33 4.67 -38.59
N TYR A 27 4.50 5.54 -37.59
CA TYR A 27 5.84 5.98 -37.16
C TYR A 27 6.62 4.85 -36.48
N LYS A 28 5.97 4.04 -35.64
CA LYS A 28 6.57 2.83 -35.04
C LYS A 28 6.98 1.82 -36.11
N ARG A 29 6.15 1.62 -37.14
CA ARG A 29 6.50 0.75 -38.28
C ARG A 29 7.68 1.30 -39.08
N ALA A 30 7.74 2.62 -39.29
CA ALA A 30 8.89 3.26 -39.94
C ALA A 30 10.18 3.09 -39.13
N LYS A 31 10.14 3.20 -37.79
CA LYS A 31 11.29 2.92 -36.93
C LYS A 31 11.79 1.49 -37.08
N LYS A 32 10.88 0.51 -37.15
CA LYS A 32 11.23 -0.90 -37.36
C LYS A 32 11.87 -1.15 -38.72
N ASN A 33 11.35 -0.52 -39.77
CA ASN A 33 11.79 -0.77 -41.15
C ASN A 33 13.06 0.01 -41.52
N THR A 34 13.19 1.26 -41.05
CA THR A 34 14.29 2.18 -41.40
C THR A 34 14.82 2.91 -40.15
N PRO A 35 15.51 2.22 -39.22
CA PRO A 35 15.85 2.78 -37.91
C PRO A 35 16.67 4.08 -37.96
N GLN A 36 17.55 4.24 -38.95
CA GLN A 36 18.44 5.41 -39.03
C GLN A 36 17.78 6.66 -39.62
N THR A 37 16.70 6.50 -40.40
CA THR A 37 16.08 7.61 -41.16
C THR A 37 14.58 7.77 -40.86
N HIS A 38 14.03 6.98 -39.94
CA HIS A 38 12.60 7.00 -39.62
C HIS A 38 12.11 8.36 -39.11
N LEU A 39 12.97 9.10 -38.40
CA LEU A 39 12.64 10.35 -37.73
C LEU A 39 13.20 11.54 -38.51
N THR A 40 12.39 12.10 -39.40
CA THR A 40 12.72 13.35 -40.10
C THR A 40 12.52 14.56 -39.17
N PRO A 41 13.12 15.73 -39.45
CA PRO A 41 12.92 16.94 -38.64
C PRO A 41 11.45 17.28 -38.43
N SER A 42 10.63 17.24 -39.49
CA SER A 42 9.19 17.51 -39.40
C SER A 42 8.44 16.52 -38.52
N LYS A 43 8.80 15.22 -38.57
CA LYS A 43 8.21 14.21 -37.67
C LYS A 43 8.60 14.46 -36.23
N ARG A 44 9.87 14.82 -35.98
CA ARG A 44 10.33 15.17 -34.62
C ARG A 44 9.62 16.39 -34.08
N THR A 45 9.45 17.45 -34.88
CA THR A 45 8.67 18.64 -34.50
C THR A 45 7.22 18.28 -34.16
N PHE A 46 6.58 17.43 -34.98
CA PHE A 46 5.23 16.95 -34.69
C PHE A 46 5.16 16.17 -33.36
N LEU A 47 6.12 15.27 -33.08
CA LEU A 47 6.18 14.55 -31.81
C LEU A 47 6.39 15.48 -30.63
N MET A 48 7.26 16.50 -30.75
CA MET A 48 7.49 17.50 -29.71
C MET A 48 6.23 18.29 -29.38
N GLN A 49 5.54 18.82 -30.40
CA GLN A 49 4.29 19.56 -30.21
C GLN A 49 3.19 18.68 -29.63
N THR A 50 3.11 17.42 -30.07
CA THR A 50 2.14 16.47 -29.51
C THR A 50 2.45 16.20 -28.04
N LEU A 51 3.72 15.93 -27.72
CA LEU A 51 4.17 15.67 -26.36
C LEU A 51 3.85 16.83 -25.41
N GLU A 52 4.09 18.07 -25.84
CA GLU A 52 3.74 19.27 -25.07
C GLU A 52 2.25 19.34 -24.76
N ILE A 53 1.39 19.09 -25.77
CA ILE A 53 -0.07 19.07 -25.59
C ILE A 53 -0.48 17.95 -24.64
N LEU A 54 0.07 16.74 -24.79
CA LEU A 54 -0.26 15.60 -23.92
C LEU A 54 0.11 15.88 -22.45
N LEU A 55 1.29 16.45 -22.21
CA LEU A 55 1.73 16.79 -20.86
C LEU A 55 0.85 17.89 -20.24
N GLN A 56 0.46 18.89 -21.04
CA GLN A 56 -0.47 19.93 -20.58
C GLN A 56 -1.86 19.36 -20.27
N LYS A 57 -2.35 18.43 -21.10
CA LYS A 57 -3.65 17.75 -20.90
C LYS A 57 -3.67 16.79 -19.72
N MET A 58 -2.52 16.37 -19.21
CA MET A 58 -2.44 15.62 -17.96
C MET A 58 -2.62 16.50 -16.72
N ARG A 59 -2.56 17.83 -16.85
CA ARG A 59 -2.76 18.77 -15.75
C ARG A 59 -4.24 18.83 -15.35
N TRP A 60 -4.51 18.88 -14.05
CA TRP A 60 -5.86 19.19 -13.57
C TRP A 60 -6.29 20.60 -14.01
N ASN A 61 -7.59 20.80 -14.17
CA ASN A 61 -8.13 22.15 -14.28
C ASN A 61 -8.02 22.84 -12.91
N PRO A 62 -7.36 24.00 -12.78
CA PRO A 62 -7.16 24.68 -11.49
C PRO A 62 -8.45 25.14 -10.82
N GLU A 63 -9.53 25.29 -11.59
CA GLU A 63 -10.84 25.69 -11.12
C GLU A 63 -11.63 24.53 -10.51
N ASP A 64 -11.21 23.28 -10.76
CA ASP A 64 -11.84 22.11 -10.15
C ASP A 64 -11.50 22.06 -8.66
N ASP A 65 -12.47 21.61 -7.86
CA ASP A 65 -12.20 21.11 -6.52
C ASP A 65 -12.29 19.57 -6.54
N PRO A 66 -11.14 18.87 -6.55
CA PRO A 66 -11.12 17.41 -6.55
C PRO A 66 -11.85 16.79 -5.37
N GLU A 67 -12.14 17.51 -4.29
CA GLU A 67 -12.90 17.01 -3.15
C GLU A 67 -14.42 17.06 -3.35
N GLU A 68 -14.90 18.00 -4.15
CA GLU A 68 -16.31 18.22 -4.49
C GLU A 68 -16.73 17.50 -5.79
N LEU A 69 -15.77 17.14 -6.64
CA LEU A 69 -16.03 16.28 -7.81
C LEU A 69 -16.67 14.97 -7.36
N ASP A 70 -17.69 14.56 -8.11
CA ASP A 70 -18.27 13.23 -7.97
C ASP A 70 -17.30 12.15 -8.47
N ASP A 71 -17.61 10.90 -8.18
CA ASP A 71 -16.74 9.78 -8.55
C ASP A 71 -16.71 9.55 -10.08
N GLU A 72 -17.74 9.96 -10.82
CA GLU A 72 -17.79 9.81 -12.28
C GLU A 72 -16.81 10.76 -12.96
N ASP A 73 -16.79 12.03 -12.56
CA ASP A 73 -15.87 13.05 -13.09
C ASP A 73 -14.41 12.71 -12.78
N ARG A 74 -14.12 12.26 -11.56
CA ARG A 74 -12.76 11.79 -11.20
C ARG A 74 -12.32 10.63 -12.07
N VAL A 75 -13.19 9.64 -12.25
CA VAL A 75 -12.90 8.46 -13.09
C VAL A 75 -12.72 8.86 -14.56
N ALA A 76 -13.49 9.84 -15.05
CA ALA A 76 -13.33 10.36 -16.41
C ALA A 76 -11.94 10.97 -16.62
N PHE A 77 -11.48 11.82 -15.69
CA PHE A 77 -10.15 12.42 -15.78
C PHE A 77 -9.02 11.39 -15.62
N GLU A 78 -9.16 10.41 -14.72
CA GLU A 78 -8.20 9.31 -14.60
C GLU A 78 -8.13 8.46 -15.88
N THR A 79 -9.27 8.22 -16.52
CA THR A 79 -9.36 7.54 -17.81
C THR A 79 -8.65 8.33 -18.91
N LEU A 80 -8.88 9.65 -18.97
CA LEU A 80 -8.16 10.54 -19.88
C LEU A 80 -6.65 10.45 -19.66
N ARG A 81 -6.17 10.57 -18.42
CA ARG A 81 -4.73 10.43 -18.09
C ARG A 81 -4.16 9.09 -18.55
N SER A 82 -4.92 8.00 -18.38
CA SER A 82 -4.55 6.67 -18.87
C SER A 82 -4.40 6.64 -20.39
N ASP A 83 -5.32 7.23 -21.14
CA ASP A 83 -5.25 7.30 -22.61
C ASP A 83 -4.10 8.18 -23.08
N LEU A 84 -3.90 9.35 -22.48
CA LEU A 84 -2.78 10.25 -22.76
C LEU A 84 -1.43 9.55 -22.50
N ARG A 85 -1.35 8.74 -21.45
CA ARG A 85 -0.17 7.92 -21.15
C ARG A 85 0.13 6.91 -22.26
N LEU A 86 -0.87 6.24 -22.84
CA LEU A 86 -0.66 5.32 -23.96
C LEU A 86 -0.06 6.03 -25.18
N PHE A 87 -0.37 7.31 -25.37
CA PHE A 87 0.27 8.15 -26.38
C PHE A 87 1.72 8.47 -26.02
N LEU A 88 2.02 8.80 -24.77
CA LEU A 88 3.41 8.95 -24.31
C LEU A 88 4.23 7.67 -24.52
N ASP A 89 3.67 6.49 -24.22
CA ASP A 89 4.30 5.19 -24.49
C ASP A 89 4.59 5.00 -25.98
N SER A 90 3.64 5.42 -26.84
CA SER A 90 3.82 5.36 -28.28
C SER A 90 4.90 6.32 -28.78
N ILE A 91 5.02 7.52 -28.21
CA ILE A 91 6.11 8.46 -28.52
C ILE A 91 7.44 7.88 -28.02
N SER A 92 7.50 7.36 -26.79
CA SER A 92 8.71 6.74 -26.20
C SER A 92 9.18 5.51 -27.00
N ALA A 93 8.26 4.74 -27.56
CA ALA A 93 8.59 3.64 -28.48
C ALA A 93 9.28 4.15 -29.77
N ILE A 94 9.01 5.38 -30.19
CA ILE A 94 9.63 6.03 -31.35
C ILE A 94 10.94 6.74 -30.94
N ASP A 95 10.89 7.58 -29.92
CA ASP A 95 12.01 8.36 -29.39
C ASP A 95 11.90 8.47 -27.86
N GLU A 96 12.68 7.64 -27.15
CA GLU A 96 12.65 7.53 -25.68
C GLU A 96 13.24 8.75 -24.99
N GLU A 97 14.31 9.32 -25.54
CA GLU A 97 14.99 10.50 -25.00
C GLU A 97 14.05 11.71 -25.04
N LEU A 98 13.25 11.84 -26.10
CA LEU A 98 12.28 12.92 -26.21
C LEU A 98 11.27 12.94 -25.05
N VAL A 99 10.69 11.79 -24.71
CA VAL A 99 9.70 11.71 -23.61
C VAL A 99 10.36 11.88 -22.25
N THR A 100 11.45 11.14 -22.00
CA THR A 100 12.13 11.16 -20.70
C THR A 100 12.74 12.54 -20.38
N SER A 101 13.31 13.23 -21.36
CA SER A 101 13.85 14.58 -21.17
C SER A 101 12.75 15.62 -20.90
N ALA A 102 11.62 15.55 -21.62
CA ALA A 102 10.50 16.47 -21.42
C ALA A 102 9.87 16.31 -20.02
N ILE A 103 9.58 15.07 -19.61
CA ILE A 103 9.01 14.77 -18.29
C ILE A 103 9.96 15.23 -17.18
N LYS A 104 11.25 14.89 -17.28
CA LYS A 104 12.26 15.32 -16.31
C LYS A 104 12.32 16.84 -16.21
N THR A 105 12.42 17.52 -17.34
CA THR A 105 12.54 18.99 -17.39
C THR A 105 11.33 19.67 -16.76
N LEU A 106 10.12 19.25 -17.13
CA LEU A 106 8.88 19.82 -16.60
C LEU A 106 8.76 19.59 -15.09
N ALA A 107 8.92 18.34 -14.64
CA ALA A 107 8.83 18.00 -13.22
C ALA A 107 9.88 18.74 -12.38
N MET A 108 11.15 18.75 -12.81
CA MET A 108 12.23 19.40 -12.07
C MET A 108 12.08 20.92 -12.02
N ASN A 109 11.62 21.56 -13.11
CA ASN A 109 11.39 23.00 -13.14
C ASN A 109 10.36 23.45 -12.10
N THR A 110 9.27 22.68 -11.96
CA THR A 110 8.22 22.95 -10.97
C THR A 110 8.70 22.61 -9.56
N LEU A 111 9.22 21.40 -9.33
CA LEU A 111 9.64 20.97 -7.99
C LEU A 111 10.74 21.84 -7.38
N SER A 112 11.68 22.34 -8.20
CA SER A 112 12.77 23.20 -7.72
C SER A 112 12.31 24.60 -7.28
N ARG A 113 11.10 25.01 -7.68
CA ARG A 113 10.53 26.33 -7.39
C ARG A 113 9.25 26.25 -6.56
N VAL A 114 8.83 25.05 -6.18
CA VAL A 114 7.53 24.85 -5.55
C VAL A 114 7.45 25.62 -4.23
N ASP A 115 6.44 26.46 -4.17
CA ASP A 115 6.05 27.25 -3.02
C ASP A 115 4.53 27.42 -3.00
N GLU A 116 4.02 28.18 -2.05
CA GLU A 116 2.58 28.44 -1.91
C GLU A 116 1.98 29.22 -3.10
N SER A 117 2.81 29.84 -3.95
CA SER A 117 2.35 30.57 -5.14
C SER A 117 2.22 29.67 -6.38
N THR A 118 2.82 28.49 -6.33
CA THR A 118 2.68 27.48 -7.39
C THR A 118 1.25 26.96 -7.37
N GLY A 119 0.55 26.94 -8.51
CA GLY A 119 -0.81 26.40 -8.57
C GLY A 119 -0.85 24.92 -8.18
N TRP A 120 -1.88 24.50 -7.45
CA TRP A 120 -1.98 23.11 -6.95
C TRP A 120 -1.98 22.08 -8.08
N ALA A 121 -2.58 22.40 -9.23
CA ALA A 121 -2.60 21.54 -10.41
C ALA A 121 -1.19 21.34 -11.02
N ASP A 122 -0.34 22.38 -10.97
CA ASP A 122 1.04 22.30 -11.44
C ASP A 122 1.92 21.52 -10.43
N ALA A 123 1.70 21.78 -9.13
CA ALA A 123 2.35 21.05 -8.06
C ALA A 123 2.03 19.55 -8.17
N GLU A 124 0.75 19.18 -8.29
CA GLU A 124 0.31 17.79 -8.45
C GLU A 124 0.89 17.16 -9.71
N LEU A 125 0.82 17.87 -10.86
CA LEU A 125 1.33 17.35 -12.13
C LEU A 125 2.82 17.05 -12.02
N SER A 126 3.59 17.92 -11.36
CA SER A 126 5.03 17.69 -11.18
C SER A 126 5.33 16.39 -10.43
N VAL A 127 4.53 16.05 -9.43
CA VAL A 127 4.64 14.80 -8.68
C VAL A 127 4.16 13.61 -9.52
N TYR A 128 3.04 13.76 -10.22
CA TYR A 128 2.52 12.75 -11.14
C TYR A 128 3.53 12.38 -12.23
N LEU A 129 4.25 13.36 -12.77
CA LEU A 129 5.30 13.15 -13.75
C LEU A 129 6.49 12.35 -13.17
N VAL A 130 6.84 12.56 -11.90
CA VAL A 130 7.82 11.70 -11.20
C VAL A 130 7.26 10.28 -11.04
N TYR A 131 6.01 10.14 -10.61
CA TYR A 131 5.31 8.86 -10.50
C TYR A 131 5.25 8.08 -11.82
N LEU A 132 5.17 8.79 -12.94
CA LEU A 132 5.08 8.20 -14.27
C LEU A 132 6.45 7.83 -14.84
N TYR A 133 7.51 8.57 -14.49
CA TYR A 133 8.83 8.46 -15.12
C TYR A 133 9.39 7.03 -15.18
N GLY A 134 9.23 6.26 -14.11
CA GLY A 134 9.72 4.89 -14.02
C GLY A 134 9.14 3.92 -15.06
N GLU A 135 8.00 4.26 -15.67
CA GLU A 135 7.31 3.43 -16.67
C GLU A 135 8.00 3.47 -18.03
N PHE A 136 8.72 4.56 -18.32
CA PHE A 136 9.46 4.73 -19.58
C PHE A 136 10.85 4.13 -19.53
N GLN A 137 11.32 3.68 -18.35
CA GLN A 137 12.63 3.07 -18.18
C GLN A 137 12.62 1.60 -18.63
N LYS A 138 13.65 1.18 -19.38
CA LYS A 138 13.78 -0.19 -19.90
C LYS A 138 14.91 -0.97 -19.23
N GLY A 139 14.80 -2.29 -19.28
CA GLY A 139 15.84 -3.22 -18.81
C GLY A 139 16.16 -3.06 -17.33
N ASP A 140 17.44 -3.17 -16.98
CA ASP A 140 17.92 -3.07 -15.59
C ASP A 140 17.64 -1.70 -14.95
N ARG A 141 17.30 -0.65 -15.72
CA ARG A 141 16.94 0.68 -15.18
C ARG A 141 15.47 0.80 -14.73
N SER A 142 14.65 -0.22 -14.95
CA SER A 142 13.21 -0.18 -14.62
C SER A 142 12.88 -0.56 -13.17
N LYS A 143 13.78 -1.26 -12.47
CA LYS A 143 13.51 -1.85 -11.15
C LYS A 143 14.73 -1.87 -10.25
N GLY A 144 14.52 -1.94 -8.93
CA GLY A 144 15.60 -2.07 -7.97
C GLY A 144 16.44 -0.80 -7.82
N ARG A 145 17.49 -0.89 -7.00
CA ARG A 145 18.40 0.23 -6.69
C ARG A 145 19.10 0.83 -7.91
N VAL A 146 19.33 0.01 -8.95
CA VAL A 146 19.95 0.42 -10.23
C VAL A 146 19.08 1.35 -11.08
N ALA A 147 17.77 1.40 -10.80
CA ALA A 147 16.87 2.39 -11.39
C ALA A 147 17.18 3.81 -10.90
N PHE A 148 17.77 3.95 -9.71
CA PHE A 148 17.96 5.23 -9.02
C PHE A 148 19.43 5.64 -8.88
N ALA A 149 20.37 4.69 -8.86
CA ALA A 149 21.79 4.97 -8.82
C ALA A 149 22.58 4.11 -9.81
N THR A 150 23.72 4.63 -10.26
CA THR A 150 24.62 3.95 -11.20
C THR A 150 25.82 3.39 -10.44
N PRO A 151 25.89 2.08 -10.17
CA PRO A 151 27.06 1.48 -9.56
C PRO A 151 28.24 1.45 -10.54
N PRO A 152 29.49 1.44 -10.05
CA PRO A 152 30.67 1.20 -10.89
C PRO A 152 30.57 -0.13 -11.67
N GLU A 153 31.12 -0.16 -12.89
CA GLU A 153 31.05 -1.32 -13.80
C GLU A 153 31.65 -2.60 -13.20
N GLU A 154 32.61 -2.45 -12.30
CA GLU A 154 33.36 -3.53 -11.65
C GLU A 154 32.53 -4.33 -10.62
N ILE A 155 31.37 -3.81 -10.19
CA ILE A 155 30.56 -4.45 -9.15
C ILE A 155 29.61 -5.47 -9.78
N THR A 156 29.97 -6.75 -9.61
CA THR A 156 29.14 -7.90 -9.98
C THR A 156 27.78 -7.87 -9.28
N LYS A 157 26.74 -8.46 -9.90
CA LYS A 157 25.37 -8.47 -9.36
C LYS A 157 25.28 -9.02 -7.93
N ASP A 158 26.16 -9.93 -7.53
CA ASP A 158 26.18 -10.49 -6.17
C ASP A 158 26.73 -9.51 -5.13
N ARG A 159 27.75 -8.72 -5.47
CA ARG A 159 28.34 -7.70 -4.57
C ARG A 159 27.47 -6.45 -4.43
N ARG A 160 26.51 -6.24 -5.33
CA ARG A 160 25.54 -5.13 -5.29
C ARG A 160 24.62 -5.16 -4.06
N LYS A 161 24.42 -6.32 -3.43
CA LYS A 161 23.52 -6.42 -2.26
C LYS A 161 24.08 -5.70 -1.03
N SER A 162 25.39 -5.77 -0.80
CA SER A 162 26.12 -5.17 0.32
C SER A 162 26.86 -3.87 -0.03
N ALA A 163 26.73 -3.41 -1.28
CA ALA A 163 27.32 -2.17 -1.73
C ALA A 163 26.76 -0.94 -1.00
N ASN A 164 27.60 0.08 -0.79
CA ASN A 164 27.14 1.38 -0.30
C ASN A 164 26.52 2.19 -1.44
N TRP A 165 25.21 2.01 -1.65
CA TRP A 165 24.46 2.69 -2.71
C TRP A 165 24.39 4.21 -2.54
N GLU A 166 24.57 4.72 -1.33
CA GLU A 166 24.52 6.16 -1.07
C GLU A 166 25.63 6.93 -1.80
N ALA A 167 26.80 6.31 -1.92
CA ALA A 167 27.97 6.91 -2.56
C ALA A 167 27.88 6.95 -4.10
N TYR A 168 26.91 6.28 -4.71
CA TYR A 168 26.82 6.19 -6.16
C TYR A 168 26.07 7.39 -6.77
N PRO A 169 26.49 7.83 -7.97
CA PRO A 169 25.80 8.90 -8.68
C PRO A 169 24.37 8.48 -9.03
N LEU A 170 23.44 9.42 -8.88
CA LEU A 170 22.04 9.19 -9.20
C LEU A 170 21.84 9.03 -10.70
N THR A 171 20.84 8.26 -11.08
CA THR A 171 20.28 8.28 -12.44
C THR A 171 19.39 9.51 -12.60
N PRO A 172 18.97 9.85 -13.84
CA PRO A 172 17.95 10.88 -14.04
C PRO A 172 16.67 10.66 -13.22
N HIS A 173 16.25 9.39 -13.02
CA HIS A 173 15.11 9.06 -12.17
C HIS A 173 15.42 9.31 -10.68
N GLY A 174 16.61 8.91 -10.23
CA GLY A 174 17.08 9.17 -8.88
C GLY A 174 17.17 10.67 -8.57
N GLU A 175 17.64 11.48 -9.51
CA GLU A 175 17.69 12.95 -9.39
C GLU A 175 16.30 13.58 -9.25
N MET A 176 15.31 13.07 -9.99
CA MET A 176 13.92 13.54 -9.87
C MET A 176 13.35 13.24 -8.48
N LEU A 177 13.56 12.03 -7.95
CA LEU A 177 13.13 11.69 -6.59
C LEU A 177 13.90 12.44 -5.51
N ASP A 178 15.21 12.65 -5.70
CA ASP A 178 16.02 13.46 -4.78
C ASP A 178 15.51 14.91 -4.73
N THR A 179 15.18 15.48 -5.89
CA THR A 179 14.55 16.81 -5.99
C THR A 179 13.16 16.82 -5.33
N LEU A 180 12.33 15.79 -5.56
CA LEU A 180 11.02 15.64 -4.92
C LEU A 180 11.16 15.65 -3.39
N MET A 181 12.13 14.91 -2.83
CA MET A 181 12.35 14.82 -1.39
C MET A 181 12.91 16.12 -0.78
N GLN A 182 13.71 16.89 -1.52
CA GLN A 182 14.27 18.16 -1.07
C GLN A 182 13.30 19.35 -1.24
N SER A 183 12.30 19.19 -2.11
CA SER A 183 11.28 20.21 -2.34
C SER A 183 10.33 20.35 -1.14
N ARG A 184 9.53 21.42 -1.13
CA ARG A 184 8.48 21.65 -0.12
C ARG A 184 7.17 20.92 -0.43
N ILE A 185 7.14 20.06 -1.45
CA ILE A 185 5.92 19.46 -1.99
C ILE A 185 5.17 18.61 -0.96
N SER A 186 5.89 17.96 -0.04
CA SER A 186 5.26 17.14 1.01
C SER A 186 4.42 17.99 1.95
N ALA A 187 4.78 19.26 2.15
CA ALA A 187 4.08 20.25 2.97
C ALA A 187 3.13 21.14 2.18
N TYR A 188 2.90 20.84 0.90
CA TYR A 188 1.99 21.63 0.07
C TYR A 188 0.53 21.47 0.57
N PRO A 189 -0.22 22.56 0.79
CA PRO A 189 -1.53 22.54 1.44
C PRO A 189 -2.67 22.15 0.48
N ASN A 190 -2.57 20.96 -0.13
CA ASN A 190 -3.62 20.42 -1.00
C ASN A 190 -3.63 18.89 -0.94
N ASN A 191 -4.81 18.30 -0.77
CA ASN A 191 -4.97 16.87 -0.54
C ASN A 191 -4.63 16.03 -1.78
N THR A 192 -4.95 16.50 -2.98
CA THR A 192 -4.59 15.84 -4.24
C THR A 192 -3.07 15.76 -4.41
N VAL A 193 -2.36 16.86 -4.10
CA VAL A 193 -0.88 16.89 -4.10
C VAL A 193 -0.32 15.92 -3.07
N ALA A 194 -0.87 15.90 -1.85
CA ALA A 194 -0.44 15.01 -0.78
C ALA A 194 -0.63 13.53 -1.13
N ILE A 195 -1.79 13.14 -1.66
CA ILE A 195 -2.06 11.76 -2.11
C ILE A 195 -1.10 11.38 -3.22
N GLN A 196 -0.92 12.23 -4.24
CA GLN A 196 -0.01 11.96 -5.35
C GLN A 196 1.46 11.82 -4.86
N TYR A 197 1.85 12.60 -3.85
CA TYR A 197 3.14 12.43 -3.18
C TYR A 197 3.25 11.06 -2.50
N PHE A 198 2.24 10.65 -1.73
CA PHE A 198 2.21 9.34 -1.07
C PHE A 198 2.24 8.18 -2.05
N GLU A 199 1.50 8.25 -3.17
CA GLU A 199 1.56 7.26 -4.25
C GLU A 199 2.98 7.15 -4.82
N THR A 200 3.65 8.28 -5.01
CA THR A 200 5.00 8.34 -5.57
C THR A 200 6.03 7.71 -4.64
N VAL A 201 6.03 8.05 -3.35
CA VAL A 201 6.96 7.44 -2.39
C VAL A 201 6.64 5.98 -2.13
N GLY A 202 5.36 5.60 -2.09
CA GLY A 202 4.92 4.22 -1.94
C GLY A 202 5.20 3.36 -3.19
N ARG A 203 5.34 3.97 -4.37
CA ARG A 203 5.72 3.28 -5.61
C ARG A 203 7.21 2.96 -5.65
N TYR A 204 8.05 3.88 -5.18
CA TYR A 204 9.49 3.82 -5.37
C TYR A 204 10.25 3.49 -4.08
N GLY A 205 9.81 2.50 -3.30
CA GLY A 205 10.48 2.07 -2.06
C GLY A 205 11.96 1.72 -2.21
N ASP A 206 12.37 1.22 -3.39
CA ASP A 206 13.78 0.92 -3.67
C ASP A 206 14.69 2.15 -3.69
N PHE A 207 14.16 3.35 -3.95
CA PHE A 207 14.90 4.61 -3.85
C PHE A 207 15.38 4.87 -2.41
N PHE A 208 14.55 4.55 -1.42
CA PHE A 208 14.89 4.75 -0.01
C PHE A 208 15.97 3.78 0.49
N LYS A 209 16.26 2.71 -0.26
CA LYS A 209 17.43 1.84 -0.02
C LYS A 209 18.74 2.45 -0.56
N VAL A 210 18.64 3.49 -1.40
CA VAL A 210 19.74 4.25 -2.00
C VAL A 210 19.94 5.60 -1.29
N ARG A 211 18.87 6.21 -0.79
CA ARG A 211 18.86 7.47 -0.06
C ARG A 211 18.07 7.31 1.24
N LYS A 212 18.69 6.65 2.22
CA LYS A 212 18.04 6.25 3.47
C LYS A 212 17.66 7.43 4.36
N GLN A 213 18.36 8.56 4.21
CA GLN A 213 18.11 9.76 5.01
C GLN A 213 16.66 10.29 4.89
N TYR A 214 15.97 9.99 3.79
CA TYR A 214 14.61 10.47 3.58
C TYR A 214 13.53 9.63 4.27
N VAL A 215 13.86 8.43 4.75
CA VAL A 215 12.88 7.50 5.37
C VAL A 215 12.17 8.15 6.55
N GLY A 216 12.91 8.80 7.46
CA GLY A 216 12.32 9.46 8.63
C GLY A 216 11.37 10.61 8.26
N GLY A 217 11.73 11.42 7.27
CA GLY A 217 10.89 12.51 6.77
C GLY A 217 9.59 11.99 6.15
N VAL A 218 9.68 10.96 5.31
CA VAL A 218 8.50 10.32 4.70
C VAL A 218 7.58 9.71 5.76
N LEU A 219 8.13 9.00 6.75
CA LEU A 219 7.34 8.45 7.86
C LEU A 219 6.63 9.54 8.65
N THR A 220 7.30 10.66 8.92
CA THR A 220 6.68 11.81 9.60
C THR A 220 5.45 12.30 8.81
N THR A 221 5.59 12.48 7.49
CA THR A 221 4.50 12.95 6.63
C THR A 221 3.36 11.93 6.47
N LEU A 222 3.69 10.63 6.40
CA LEU A 222 2.68 9.57 6.32
C LEU A 222 1.92 9.42 7.64
N ILE A 223 2.54 9.75 8.76
CA ILE A 223 1.93 9.63 10.08
C ILE A 223 1.01 10.80 10.36
N ASP A 224 1.30 12.04 9.98
CA ASP A 224 0.49 13.19 10.43
C ASP A 224 -0.90 13.34 9.77
N ALA A 225 -1.53 14.51 9.96
CA ALA A 225 -2.86 14.86 9.47
C ALA A 225 -3.01 14.83 7.93
N ARG A 226 -1.92 14.76 7.17
CA ARG A 226 -1.95 14.54 5.72
C ARG A 226 -2.11 13.06 5.39
N GLY A 227 -1.58 12.19 6.25
CA GLY A 227 -1.47 10.76 6.02
C GLY A 227 -2.52 9.93 6.76
N ILE A 228 -2.10 9.05 7.66
CA ILE A 228 -3.02 8.13 8.36
C ILE A 228 -4.01 8.87 9.29
N HIS A 229 -3.71 10.09 9.73
CA HIS A 229 -4.66 10.93 10.49
C HIS A 229 -5.49 11.87 9.61
N HIS A 230 -5.55 11.62 8.30
CA HIS A 230 -6.35 12.44 7.39
C HIS A 230 -7.81 12.55 7.86
N PRO A 231 -8.44 13.74 7.81
CA PRO A 231 -9.82 13.94 8.28
C PRO A 231 -10.83 13.14 7.46
N LYS A 232 -10.65 13.09 6.13
CA LYS A 232 -11.51 12.35 5.20
C LYS A 232 -11.21 10.85 5.22
N GLU A 233 -12.23 10.04 5.50
CA GLU A 233 -12.09 8.58 5.60
C GLU A 233 -11.63 7.91 4.31
N SER A 234 -12.17 8.33 3.16
CA SER A 234 -11.81 7.74 1.86
C SER A 234 -10.31 7.87 1.58
N VAL A 235 -9.69 8.98 1.99
CA VAL A 235 -8.25 9.21 1.91
C VAL A 235 -7.51 8.30 2.88
N ARG A 236 -7.95 8.21 4.15
CA ARG A 236 -7.32 7.31 5.14
C ARG A 236 -7.27 5.87 4.67
N ARG A 237 -8.35 5.35 4.07
CA ARG A 237 -8.41 3.98 3.52
C ARG A 237 -7.24 3.72 2.57
N ARG A 238 -6.98 4.67 1.66
CA ARG A 238 -5.86 4.56 0.72
C ARG A 238 -4.50 4.72 1.40
N VAL A 239 -4.35 5.71 2.28
CA VAL A 239 -3.07 5.98 2.94
C VAL A 239 -2.66 4.85 3.88
N PHE A 240 -3.59 4.14 4.53
CA PHE A 240 -3.28 2.96 5.35
C PHE A 240 -2.53 1.90 4.56
N TYR A 241 -2.96 1.64 3.31
CA TYR A 241 -2.27 0.72 2.42
C TYR A 241 -0.88 1.23 2.01
N ILE A 242 -0.77 2.52 1.65
CA ILE A 242 0.52 3.12 1.26
C ILE A 242 1.51 3.07 2.41
N PHE A 243 1.10 3.44 3.63
CA PHE A 243 1.91 3.36 4.84
C PHE A 243 2.42 1.93 5.05
N TYR A 244 1.52 0.96 5.00
CA TYR A 244 1.87 -0.46 5.12
C TYR A 244 2.89 -0.92 4.09
N LYS A 245 2.66 -0.57 2.82
CA LYS A 245 3.57 -0.91 1.73
C LYS A 245 4.94 -0.29 1.97
N PHE A 246 4.99 0.98 2.37
CA PHE A 246 6.22 1.70 2.67
C PHE A 246 6.99 1.05 3.83
N ILE A 247 6.31 0.74 4.95
CA ILE A 247 6.91 0.02 6.08
C ILE A 247 7.51 -1.31 5.62
N LYS A 248 6.78 -2.11 4.84
CA LYS A 248 7.30 -3.40 4.35
C LYS A 248 8.52 -3.27 3.45
N GLU A 249 8.52 -2.29 2.55
CA GLU A 249 9.61 -2.10 1.60
C GLU A 249 10.87 -1.50 2.25
N CYS A 250 10.68 -0.63 3.25
CA CYS A 250 11.74 0.14 3.90
C CYS A 250 12.11 -0.35 5.30
N LYS A 251 11.55 -1.46 5.81
CA LYS A 251 11.72 -1.91 7.20
C LYS A 251 13.17 -1.98 7.71
N LEU A 252 14.14 -2.27 6.83
CA LEU A 252 15.56 -2.34 7.19
C LEU A 252 16.24 -0.97 7.28
N GLU A 253 15.60 0.05 6.73
CA GLU A 253 16.10 1.42 6.65
C GLU A 253 15.41 2.34 7.69
N ILE A 254 14.47 1.80 8.48
CA ILE A 254 13.83 2.50 9.59
C ILE A 254 14.80 2.49 10.79
N PRO A 255 15.18 3.66 11.35
CA PRO A 255 15.97 3.71 12.57
C PRO A 255 15.25 3.05 13.74
N LEU A 256 15.93 2.16 14.45
CA LEU A 256 15.32 1.37 15.53
C LEU A 256 14.82 2.25 16.68
N GLU A 257 15.47 3.38 16.95
CA GLU A 257 15.01 4.36 17.95
C GLU A 257 13.65 4.99 17.62
N HIS A 258 13.24 5.01 16.35
CA HIS A 258 11.96 5.61 15.93
C HIS A 258 10.79 4.63 16.01
N VAL A 259 11.03 3.32 16.11
CA VAL A 259 9.98 2.28 16.05
C VAL A 259 8.86 2.52 17.09
N THR A 260 9.22 2.73 18.36
CA THR A 260 8.24 2.97 19.42
C THR A 260 7.49 4.29 19.20
N THR A 261 8.21 5.34 18.80
CA THR A 261 7.61 6.66 18.51
C THR A 261 6.59 6.57 17.36
N ILE A 262 6.89 5.79 16.31
CA ILE A 262 5.96 5.57 15.20
C ILE A 262 4.69 4.89 15.73
N ILE A 263 4.81 3.81 16.48
CA ILE A 263 3.66 3.07 17.03
C ILE A 263 2.82 3.97 17.96
N ASP A 264 3.47 4.78 18.80
CA ASP A 264 2.79 5.66 19.74
C ASP A 264 2.02 6.79 19.03
N ASN A 265 2.53 7.29 17.91
CA ASN A 265 1.81 8.26 17.08
C ASN A 265 0.68 7.63 16.23
N MET A 266 0.44 6.32 16.31
CA MET A 266 -0.66 5.65 15.58
C MET A 266 -1.79 5.18 16.51
N ARG A 267 -1.68 5.39 17.83
CA ARG A 267 -2.54 4.71 18.83
C ARG A 267 -4.03 5.01 18.66
N ASP A 268 -4.37 6.24 18.35
CA ASP A 268 -5.74 6.71 18.15
C ASP A 268 -6.38 6.11 16.88
N VAL A 269 -5.60 5.93 15.79
CA VAL A 269 -6.09 5.28 14.57
C VAL A 269 -6.08 3.74 14.64
N LEU A 270 -5.52 3.15 15.69
CA LEU A 270 -5.56 1.70 15.97
C LEU A 270 -6.80 1.29 16.80
N VAL A 271 -7.67 2.22 17.17
CA VAL A 271 -8.91 1.90 17.88
C VAL A 271 -9.89 1.22 16.92
N VAL A 272 -10.26 -0.02 17.23
CA VAL A 272 -11.26 -0.77 16.45
C VAL A 272 -12.65 -0.35 16.88
N ARG A 273 -13.43 0.22 15.95
CA ARG A 273 -14.84 0.58 16.16
C ARG A 273 -15.67 -0.06 15.06
N ALA A 274 -16.49 -1.05 15.43
CA ALA A 274 -17.51 -1.59 14.55
C ALA A 274 -18.66 -0.59 14.42
N GLU A 275 -19.11 -0.39 13.19
CA GLU A 275 -20.28 0.42 12.85
C GLU A 275 -21.19 -0.44 11.98
N LEU A 276 -22.50 -0.34 12.22
CA LEU A 276 -23.51 -1.05 11.43
C LEU A 276 -24.08 -0.09 10.37
N PRO A 277 -24.36 -0.59 9.15
CA PRO A 277 -25.06 0.21 8.15
C PRO A 277 -26.46 0.58 8.63
N GLU A 278 -27.01 1.68 8.08
CA GLU A 278 -28.40 2.04 8.35
C GLU A 278 -29.35 1.00 7.74
N PRO A 279 -30.35 0.52 8.50
CA PRO A 279 -31.29 -0.46 7.98
C PRO A 279 -32.22 0.17 6.94
N GLU A 280 -32.13 -0.30 5.70
CA GLU A 280 -33.07 0.02 4.61
C GLU A 280 -34.38 -0.75 4.74
N SER A 281 -34.39 -1.91 5.40
CA SER A 281 -35.59 -2.70 5.67
C SER A 281 -35.49 -3.53 6.96
N SER A 282 -36.64 -3.93 7.52
CA SER A 282 -36.71 -4.72 8.76
C SER A 282 -36.22 -6.17 8.62
N GLU A 283 -36.08 -6.68 7.40
CA GLU A 283 -35.65 -8.05 7.09
C GLU A 283 -34.17 -8.14 6.67
N GLN A 284 -33.46 -7.01 6.65
CA GLN A 284 -32.07 -6.91 6.21
C GLN A 284 -31.10 -7.62 7.16
N ASP A 285 -30.25 -8.48 6.62
CA ASP A 285 -29.13 -9.08 7.36
C ASP A 285 -27.97 -8.08 7.43
N LEU A 286 -28.08 -7.16 8.39
CA LEU A 286 -27.09 -6.11 8.64
C LEU A 286 -25.69 -6.65 8.93
N LEU A 287 -25.57 -7.87 9.49
CA LEU A 287 -24.27 -8.47 9.80
C LEU A 287 -23.58 -8.89 8.51
N SER A 288 -24.30 -9.59 7.62
CA SER A 288 -23.74 -10.03 6.34
C SER A 288 -23.36 -8.84 5.45
N GLU A 289 -24.13 -7.75 5.48
CA GLU A 289 -23.82 -6.53 4.74
C GLU A 289 -22.60 -5.78 5.29
N ALA A 290 -22.52 -5.61 6.61
CA ALA A 290 -21.38 -4.98 7.27
C ALA A 290 -20.07 -5.76 7.00
N LEU A 291 -20.17 -7.08 6.81
CA LEU A 291 -19.03 -7.95 6.48
C LEU A 291 -18.75 -8.03 4.97
N GLY A 292 -19.74 -7.76 4.13
CA GLY A 292 -19.64 -7.86 2.67
C GLY A 292 -19.14 -6.58 2.00
N SER A 293 -19.27 -5.42 2.66
CA SER A 293 -18.78 -4.14 2.16
C SER A 293 -17.34 -3.89 2.63
N ALA A 294 -16.45 -3.51 1.70
CA ALA A 294 -15.10 -3.12 2.04
C ALA A 294 -15.12 -1.78 2.81
N GLY A 295 -15.02 -1.86 4.13
CA GLY A 295 -15.10 -0.71 5.02
C GLY A 295 -13.75 -0.09 5.36
N LEU A 296 -13.76 0.93 6.22
CA LEU A 296 -12.55 1.48 6.82
C LEU A 296 -11.75 0.40 7.56
N PHE A 297 -12.45 -0.52 8.24
CA PHE A 297 -11.83 -1.58 9.04
C PHE A 297 -10.92 -2.49 8.19
N ASP A 298 -11.33 -2.91 7.00
CA ASP A 298 -10.48 -3.74 6.13
C ASP A 298 -9.19 -3.03 5.74
N SER A 299 -9.26 -1.71 5.55
CA SER A 299 -8.07 -0.88 5.34
C SER A 299 -7.25 -0.73 6.62
N GLN A 300 -7.90 -0.63 7.79
CA GLN A 300 -7.24 -0.52 9.10
C GLN A 300 -6.37 -1.75 9.42
N LEU A 301 -6.69 -2.93 8.88
CA LEU A 301 -5.86 -4.13 9.01
C LEU A 301 -4.42 -3.94 8.50
N TYR A 302 -4.21 -3.06 7.51
CA TYR A 302 -2.87 -2.68 7.06
C TYR A 302 -2.05 -2.00 8.15
N LEU A 303 -2.68 -1.20 9.02
CA LEU A 303 -2.00 -0.57 10.15
C LEU A 303 -1.59 -1.62 11.19
N PHE A 304 -2.47 -2.56 11.53
CA PHE A 304 -2.14 -3.65 12.46
C PHE A 304 -0.98 -4.53 11.94
N GLU A 305 -0.96 -4.85 10.65
CA GLU A 305 0.16 -5.59 10.05
C GLU A 305 1.46 -4.75 10.04
N SER A 306 1.35 -3.44 9.86
CA SER A 306 2.49 -2.50 9.96
C SER A 306 3.06 -2.47 11.37
N VAL A 307 2.20 -2.44 12.40
CA VAL A 307 2.62 -2.52 13.81
C VAL A 307 3.36 -3.83 14.08
N GLY A 308 2.82 -4.97 13.63
CA GLY A 308 3.53 -6.25 13.77
C GLY A 308 4.91 -6.23 13.11
N THR A 309 5.00 -5.64 11.90
CA THR A 309 6.28 -5.50 11.17
C THR A 309 7.26 -4.61 11.94
N LEU A 310 6.81 -3.48 12.48
CA LEU A 310 7.60 -2.54 13.27
C LEU A 310 8.11 -3.18 14.57
N VAL A 311 7.23 -3.85 15.33
CA VAL A 311 7.60 -4.54 16.56
C VAL A 311 8.61 -5.67 16.29
N SER A 312 8.50 -6.35 15.15
CA SER A 312 9.45 -7.40 14.77
C SER A 312 10.89 -6.90 14.59
N LEU A 313 11.10 -5.59 14.37
CA LEU A 313 12.43 -4.97 14.26
C LEU A 313 13.16 -4.84 15.61
N LEU A 314 12.44 -5.00 16.72
CA LEU A 314 12.99 -4.95 18.08
C LEU A 314 13.51 -6.32 18.56
N ASP A 315 13.86 -7.21 17.63
CA ASP A 315 14.32 -8.58 17.92
C ASP A 315 15.53 -8.65 18.87
N LYS A 316 16.39 -7.63 18.83
CA LYS A 316 17.57 -7.50 19.72
C LYS A 316 17.23 -7.03 21.14
N GLU A 317 16.01 -6.54 21.38
CA GLU A 317 15.53 -6.08 22.68
C GLU A 317 14.27 -6.86 23.10
N PRO A 318 14.37 -8.17 23.42
CA PRO A 318 13.21 -9.07 23.54
C PRO A 318 12.19 -8.64 24.60
N GLU A 319 12.63 -8.08 25.73
CA GLU A 319 11.74 -7.57 26.77
C GLU A 319 10.95 -6.35 26.29
N LYS A 320 11.62 -5.41 25.62
CA LYS A 320 10.99 -4.22 25.01
C LYS A 320 10.06 -4.62 23.88
N GLN A 321 10.45 -5.58 23.04
CA GLN A 321 9.61 -6.11 21.98
C GLN A 321 8.29 -6.68 22.54
N ALA A 322 8.37 -7.51 23.58
CA ALA A 322 7.19 -8.07 24.23
C ALA A 322 6.32 -6.97 24.87
N ALA A 323 6.93 -6.04 25.61
CA ALA A 323 6.20 -4.94 26.25
C ALA A 323 5.48 -4.03 25.23
N VAL A 324 6.13 -3.71 24.10
CA VAL A 324 5.51 -2.93 23.02
C VAL A 324 4.37 -3.73 22.37
N LEU A 325 4.56 -5.04 22.12
CA LEU A 325 3.50 -5.89 21.58
C LEU A 325 2.28 -5.93 22.52
N GLU A 326 2.50 -6.17 23.81
CA GLU A 326 1.46 -6.18 24.85
C GLU A 326 0.73 -4.84 24.92
N SER A 327 1.44 -3.72 24.82
CA SER A 327 0.82 -2.39 24.84
C SER A 327 -0.19 -2.20 23.69
N VAL A 328 -0.03 -2.91 22.57
CA VAL A 328 -0.94 -2.86 21.41
C VAL A 328 -2.02 -3.93 21.52
N THR A 329 -1.68 -5.14 21.97
CA THR A 329 -2.64 -6.25 22.03
C THR A 329 -3.57 -6.14 23.24
N ASN A 330 -3.13 -5.62 24.38
CA ASN A 330 -3.94 -5.55 25.60
C ASN A 330 -5.25 -4.74 25.44
N PRO A 331 -5.25 -3.54 24.81
CA PRO A 331 -6.49 -2.82 24.53
C PRO A 331 -7.46 -3.62 23.64
N LEU A 332 -6.93 -4.35 22.64
CA LEU A 332 -7.74 -5.22 21.79
C LEU A 332 -8.30 -6.40 22.57
N LEU A 333 -7.49 -7.05 23.40
CA LEU A 333 -7.94 -8.16 24.26
C LEU A 333 -9.03 -7.72 25.25
N ALA A 334 -8.90 -6.52 25.83
CA ALA A 334 -9.93 -5.93 26.69
C ALA A 334 -11.24 -5.67 25.92
N SER A 335 -11.14 -5.10 24.70
CA SER A 335 -12.30 -4.90 23.83
C SER A 335 -12.98 -6.23 23.46
N LEU A 336 -12.19 -7.27 23.16
CA LEU A 336 -12.70 -8.60 22.85
C LEU A 336 -13.45 -9.20 24.04
N GLN A 337 -12.86 -9.11 25.23
CA GLN A 337 -13.48 -9.59 26.47
C GLN A 337 -14.81 -8.86 26.74
N GLN A 338 -14.85 -7.55 26.55
CA GLN A 338 -16.07 -6.75 26.69
C GLN A 338 -17.15 -7.19 25.69
N SER A 339 -16.80 -7.42 24.43
CA SER A 339 -17.74 -7.89 23.40
C SER A 339 -18.34 -9.26 23.73
N ILE A 340 -17.54 -10.18 24.30
CA ILE A 340 -18.02 -11.51 24.72
C ILE A 340 -18.98 -11.41 25.91
N GLN A 341 -18.72 -10.49 26.84
CA GLN A 341 -19.53 -10.31 28.05
C GLN A 341 -20.82 -9.51 27.80
N THR A 342 -20.89 -8.79 26.67
CA THR A 342 -22.06 -7.99 26.32
C THR A 342 -23.19 -8.92 25.88
N PRO A 343 -24.34 -8.94 26.59
CA PRO A 343 -25.44 -9.82 26.24
C PRO A 343 -26.08 -9.39 24.93
N VAL A 344 -26.24 -10.32 24.00
CA VAL A 344 -26.93 -10.12 22.71
C VAL A 344 -28.44 -10.25 22.96
N ASN A 345 -29.12 -9.12 23.08
CA ASN A 345 -30.55 -9.05 23.44
C ASN A 345 -31.47 -9.03 22.23
N GLY A 346 -31.34 -10.04 21.36
CA GLY A 346 -32.21 -10.23 20.19
C GLY A 346 -31.46 -10.28 18.86
N PRO A 347 -32.16 -10.57 17.76
CA PRO A 347 -31.55 -10.81 16.45
C PRO A 347 -30.90 -9.57 15.81
N GLN A 348 -31.25 -8.36 16.27
CA GLN A 348 -30.68 -7.10 15.77
C GLN A 348 -29.50 -6.59 16.61
N ASP A 349 -29.21 -7.20 17.76
CA ASP A 349 -28.12 -6.79 18.66
C ASP A 349 -26.78 -7.42 18.24
N ILE A 350 -26.39 -7.17 16.99
CA ILE A 350 -25.25 -7.81 16.32
C ILE A 350 -23.94 -7.02 16.46
N LEU A 351 -23.99 -5.82 17.02
CA LEU A 351 -22.82 -4.95 17.18
C LEU A 351 -21.70 -5.60 18.03
N PRO A 352 -21.98 -6.26 19.16
CA PRO A 352 -20.93 -6.97 19.92
C PRO A 352 -20.26 -8.08 19.10
N ILE A 353 -21.02 -8.74 18.22
CA ILE A 353 -20.51 -9.80 17.32
C ILE A 353 -19.58 -9.18 16.28
N LEU A 354 -20.00 -8.08 15.64
CA LEU A 354 -19.18 -7.39 14.65
C LEU A 354 -17.90 -6.81 15.27
N GLN A 355 -18.00 -6.23 16.48
CA GLN A 355 -16.85 -5.75 17.23
C GLN A 355 -15.88 -6.89 17.57
N ALA A 356 -16.36 -8.02 18.09
CA ALA A 356 -15.53 -9.19 18.34
C ALA A 356 -14.86 -9.71 17.05
N HIS A 357 -15.60 -9.77 15.94
CA HIS A 357 -15.08 -10.13 14.62
C HIS A 357 -13.92 -9.23 14.20
N HIS A 358 -14.10 -7.91 14.26
CA HIS A 358 -13.06 -6.94 13.91
C HIS A 358 -11.83 -7.05 14.82
N VAL A 359 -12.04 -7.16 16.13
CA VAL A 359 -10.93 -7.29 17.09
C VAL A 359 -10.11 -8.57 16.87
N ILE A 360 -10.76 -9.71 16.61
CA ILE A 360 -10.07 -10.97 16.28
C ILE A 360 -9.23 -10.81 15.00
N ARG A 361 -9.77 -10.17 13.95
CA ARG A 361 -9.03 -9.90 12.70
C ARG A 361 -7.86 -8.92 12.91
N ALA A 362 -8.02 -7.91 13.76
CA ALA A 362 -6.95 -6.98 14.12
C ALA A 362 -5.79 -7.72 14.82
N LEU A 363 -6.10 -8.50 15.86
CA LEU A 363 -5.13 -9.34 16.59
C LEU A 363 -4.38 -10.31 15.66
N GLY A 364 -5.10 -10.98 14.77
CA GLY A 364 -4.50 -11.84 13.75
C GLY A 364 -3.57 -11.08 12.80
N SER A 365 -3.91 -9.85 12.43
CA SER A 365 -3.12 -9.03 11.50
C SER A 365 -1.84 -8.50 12.13
N VAL A 366 -1.85 -8.21 13.44
CA VAL A 366 -0.61 -7.93 14.19
C VAL A 366 0.35 -9.12 14.11
N ALA A 367 -0.14 -10.34 14.33
CA ALA A 367 0.68 -11.55 14.25
C ALA A 367 1.36 -11.71 12.87
N LYS A 368 0.62 -11.45 11.78
CA LYS A 368 1.14 -11.56 10.40
C LYS A 368 2.35 -10.66 10.11
N GLY A 369 2.52 -9.57 10.85
CA GLY A 369 3.67 -8.68 10.68
C GLY A 369 5.01 -9.29 11.15
N PHE A 370 4.96 -10.33 11.99
CA PHE A 370 6.16 -11.02 12.46
C PHE A 370 6.74 -11.96 11.40
N PRO A 371 8.06 -12.15 11.37
CA PRO A 371 8.68 -13.22 10.61
C PRO A 371 8.28 -14.60 11.16
N GLU A 372 8.45 -15.64 10.34
CA GLU A 372 8.30 -17.02 10.78
C GLU A 372 9.41 -17.36 11.80
N ALA A 373 8.99 -17.82 12.98
CA ALA A 373 9.89 -18.20 14.06
C ALA A 373 10.78 -19.37 13.61
N THR A 374 12.09 -19.18 13.66
CA THR A 374 13.06 -20.25 13.42
C THR A 374 13.06 -21.24 14.58
N GLN A 375 12.91 -22.53 14.28
CA GLN A 375 13.03 -23.60 15.28
C GLN A 375 14.52 -23.89 15.53
N THR A 376 15.12 -23.22 16.50
CA THR A 376 16.42 -23.60 17.05
C THR A 376 16.19 -24.52 18.26
N ALA A 377 16.61 -25.78 18.15
CA ALA A 377 16.33 -26.86 19.11
C ALA A 377 16.87 -26.64 20.54
N GLN A 378 17.46 -25.48 20.84
CA GLN A 378 18.13 -25.17 22.11
C GLN A 378 17.79 -23.80 22.72
N GLU A 379 16.90 -23.01 22.13
CA GLU A 379 16.57 -21.67 22.65
C GLU A 379 15.20 -21.65 23.35
N SER A 380 15.13 -20.88 24.45
CA SER A 380 13.88 -20.57 25.15
C SER A 380 12.87 -19.92 24.21
N ILE A 381 11.59 -20.22 24.38
CA ILE A 381 10.50 -19.62 23.60
C ILE A 381 10.61 -18.09 23.65
N PRO A 382 10.72 -17.39 22.51
CA PRO A 382 10.79 -15.92 22.48
C PRO A 382 9.61 -15.26 23.19
N ALA A 383 9.87 -14.16 23.92
CA ALA A 383 8.86 -13.48 24.74
C ALA A 383 7.63 -13.02 23.92
N TRP A 384 7.83 -12.53 22.69
CA TRP A 384 6.72 -12.14 21.80
C TRP A 384 5.80 -13.32 21.44
N ILE A 385 6.30 -14.55 21.39
CA ILE A 385 5.47 -15.75 21.16
C ILE A 385 4.55 -15.99 22.35
N LEU A 386 4.99 -15.71 23.58
CA LEU A 386 4.14 -15.83 24.77
C LEU A 386 2.94 -14.87 24.71
N VAL A 387 3.16 -13.64 24.22
CA VAL A 387 2.08 -12.69 23.98
C VAL A 387 1.11 -13.21 22.92
N LEU A 388 1.61 -13.78 21.81
CA LEU A 388 0.74 -14.37 20.78
C LEU A 388 0.00 -15.63 21.25
N LYS A 389 0.54 -16.37 22.24
CA LYS A 389 -0.20 -17.46 22.91
C LYS A 389 -1.40 -16.93 23.68
N GLN A 390 -1.24 -15.84 24.43
CA GLN A 390 -2.37 -15.18 25.11
C GLN A 390 -3.44 -14.72 24.10
N VAL A 391 -3.00 -14.18 22.95
CA VAL A 391 -3.92 -13.84 21.85
C VAL A 391 -4.66 -15.08 21.33
N ALA A 392 -3.97 -16.18 21.08
CA ALA A 392 -4.60 -17.43 20.62
C ALA A 392 -5.62 -17.98 21.63
N GLU A 393 -5.29 -17.91 22.93
CA GLU A 393 -6.21 -18.29 24.02
C GLU A 393 -7.47 -17.42 24.02
N ALA A 394 -7.32 -16.10 23.91
CA ALA A 394 -8.45 -15.18 23.84
C ALA A 394 -9.33 -15.44 22.61
N VAL A 395 -8.74 -15.73 21.44
CA VAL A 395 -9.50 -16.10 20.24
C VAL A 395 -10.27 -17.41 20.46
N LEU A 396 -9.66 -18.42 21.10
CA LEU A 396 -10.35 -19.66 21.44
C LEU A 396 -11.53 -19.41 22.37
N VAL A 397 -11.34 -18.64 23.45
CA VAL A 397 -12.42 -18.28 24.39
C VAL A 397 -13.55 -17.55 23.66
N SER A 398 -13.22 -16.61 22.77
CA SER A 398 -14.21 -15.90 21.94
C SER A 398 -15.00 -16.86 21.06
N LEU A 399 -14.29 -17.78 20.38
CA LEU A 399 -14.90 -18.80 19.55
C LEU A 399 -15.82 -19.71 20.35
N GLU A 400 -15.46 -20.09 21.58
CA GLU A 400 -16.31 -20.95 22.41
C GLU A 400 -17.61 -20.27 22.84
N ASN A 401 -17.56 -18.98 23.19
CA ASN A 401 -18.72 -18.22 23.63
C ASN A 401 -19.63 -17.76 22.47
N MET A 402 -19.07 -17.62 21.26
CA MET A 402 -19.77 -17.05 20.10
C MET A 402 -19.74 -17.97 18.88
N ASN A 403 -19.56 -19.29 19.08
CA ASN A 403 -19.39 -20.28 18.00
C ASN A 403 -20.57 -20.37 17.04
N GLN A 404 -21.76 -19.92 17.42
CA GLN A 404 -22.97 -19.93 16.61
C GLN A 404 -22.86 -18.97 15.41
N HIS A 405 -22.05 -17.91 15.53
CA HIS A 405 -21.91 -16.89 14.49
C HIS A 405 -20.78 -17.25 13.53
N ARG A 406 -21.12 -17.43 12.24
CA ARG A 406 -20.16 -17.72 11.17
C ARG A 406 -19.02 -16.70 11.12
N ALA A 407 -19.34 -15.41 11.29
CA ALA A 407 -18.36 -14.33 11.32
C ALA A 407 -17.22 -14.61 12.32
N ILE A 408 -17.53 -15.08 13.53
CA ILE A 408 -16.53 -15.39 14.56
C ILE A 408 -15.70 -16.61 14.18
N ARG A 409 -16.30 -17.64 13.57
CA ARG A 409 -15.57 -18.80 13.06
C ARG A 409 -14.59 -18.39 11.96
N ASP A 410 -15.03 -17.54 11.03
CA ASP A 410 -14.22 -17.01 9.93
C ASP A 410 -13.05 -16.16 10.44
N ALA A 411 -13.32 -15.23 11.35
CA ALA A 411 -12.29 -14.42 12.00
C ALA A 411 -11.29 -15.28 12.80
N SER A 412 -11.77 -16.32 13.50
CA SER A 412 -10.91 -17.23 14.26
C SER A 412 -9.97 -18.00 13.33
N ARG A 413 -10.46 -18.54 12.21
CA ARG A 413 -9.63 -19.18 11.17
C ARG A 413 -8.61 -18.19 10.60
N PHE A 414 -9.05 -16.98 10.28
CA PHE A 414 -8.19 -15.90 9.79
C PHE A 414 -7.04 -15.58 10.75
N ALA A 415 -7.35 -15.45 12.05
CA ALA A 415 -6.36 -15.10 13.08
C ALA A 415 -5.39 -16.26 13.31
N PHE A 416 -5.90 -17.47 13.51
CA PHE A 416 -5.05 -18.65 13.72
C PHE A 416 -4.14 -18.93 12.52
N ALA A 417 -4.61 -18.78 11.29
CA ALA A 417 -3.74 -18.94 10.11
C ALA A 417 -2.50 -18.03 10.17
N ARG A 418 -2.66 -16.79 10.64
CA ARG A 418 -1.58 -15.80 10.77
C ARG A 418 -0.69 -16.05 12.00
N ILE A 419 -1.28 -16.44 13.13
CA ILE A 419 -0.53 -16.82 14.32
C ILE A 419 0.33 -18.04 14.00
N ILE A 420 -0.23 -19.09 13.42
CA ILE A 420 0.50 -20.31 13.00
C ILE A 420 1.62 -19.98 12.02
N ALA A 421 1.36 -19.11 11.04
CA ALA A 421 2.38 -18.69 10.06
C ALA A 421 3.62 -18.04 10.71
N SER A 422 3.42 -17.40 11.86
CA SER A 422 4.46 -16.62 12.55
C SER A 422 5.12 -17.44 13.66
N THR A 423 4.35 -18.18 14.46
CA THR A 423 4.86 -18.91 15.64
C THR A 423 5.31 -20.35 15.34
N GLY A 424 4.90 -20.91 14.19
CA GLY A 424 5.18 -22.30 13.84
C GLY A 424 4.67 -23.30 14.89
N SER A 425 5.51 -24.27 15.26
CA SER A 425 5.17 -25.37 16.18
C SER A 425 4.83 -24.94 17.60
N ASN A 426 5.19 -23.72 18.01
CA ASN A 426 4.95 -23.20 19.35
C ASN A 426 3.46 -23.10 19.74
N ILE A 427 2.54 -23.16 18.76
CA ILE A 427 1.09 -23.04 18.96
C ILE A 427 0.34 -24.37 18.78
N THR A 428 1.05 -25.49 18.54
CA THR A 428 0.45 -26.79 18.18
C THR A 428 -0.55 -27.30 19.21
N GLN A 429 -0.33 -27.02 20.50
CA GLN A 429 -1.21 -27.42 21.60
C GLN A 429 -2.65 -26.85 21.49
N TYR A 430 -2.82 -25.73 20.78
CA TYR A 430 -4.12 -25.08 20.62
C TYR A 430 -4.92 -25.61 19.41
N ILE A 431 -4.26 -26.31 18.48
CA ILE A 431 -4.86 -26.76 17.22
C ILE A 431 -6.00 -27.77 17.44
N PRO A 432 -5.87 -28.82 18.28
CA PRO A 432 -6.97 -29.76 18.49
C PRO A 432 -8.22 -29.08 19.05
N VAL A 433 -8.05 -28.13 19.97
CA VAL A 433 -9.14 -27.35 20.57
C VAL A 433 -9.81 -26.47 19.52
N LEU A 434 -9.02 -25.77 18.70
CA LEU A 434 -9.53 -24.97 17.58
C LEU A 434 -10.36 -25.81 16.60
N MET A 435 -9.82 -26.94 16.15
CA MET A 435 -10.47 -27.83 15.18
C MET A 435 -11.81 -28.33 15.71
N ASN A 436 -11.85 -28.80 16.96
CA ASN A 436 -13.08 -29.27 17.59
C ASN A 436 -14.15 -28.17 17.63
N ARG A 437 -13.77 -26.95 18.06
CA ARG A 437 -14.69 -25.81 18.16
C ARG A 437 -15.23 -25.37 16.80
N LEU A 438 -14.38 -25.36 15.77
CA LEU A 438 -14.81 -25.02 14.41
C LEU A 438 -15.79 -26.06 13.85
N ILE A 439 -15.43 -27.35 13.89
CA ILE A 439 -16.23 -28.43 13.30
C ILE A 439 -17.64 -28.51 13.91
N ARG A 440 -17.77 -28.28 15.22
CA ARG A 440 -19.04 -28.48 15.95
C ARG A 440 -20.22 -27.65 15.42
N GLN A 441 -19.97 -26.47 14.87
CA GLN A 441 -20.99 -25.53 14.38
C GLN A 441 -20.76 -25.13 12.90
N SER A 442 -19.86 -25.80 12.20
CA SER A 442 -19.58 -25.53 10.78
C SER A 442 -20.79 -25.85 9.92
N GLN A 443 -21.15 -24.93 9.05
CA GLN A 443 -22.14 -25.13 8.00
C GLN A 443 -21.50 -25.79 6.78
N PRO A 444 -22.27 -26.47 5.91
CA PRO A 444 -21.74 -27.11 4.71
C PRO A 444 -20.94 -26.17 3.80
N VAL A 445 -21.35 -24.90 3.70
CA VAL A 445 -20.66 -23.86 2.92
C VAL A 445 -19.26 -23.53 3.47
N GLU A 446 -19.02 -23.73 4.76
CA GLU A 446 -17.74 -23.42 5.42
C GLU A 446 -16.72 -24.56 5.30
N LEU A 447 -17.13 -25.75 4.85
CA LEU A 447 -16.28 -26.93 4.80
C LEU A 447 -15.10 -26.76 3.84
N VAL A 448 -15.28 -26.06 2.72
CA VAL A 448 -14.20 -25.79 1.75
C VAL A 448 -13.10 -24.95 2.39
N ASP A 449 -13.49 -23.88 3.06
CA ASP A 449 -12.56 -23.00 3.78
C ASP A 449 -11.88 -23.73 4.94
N PHE A 450 -12.62 -24.62 5.62
CA PHE A 450 -12.09 -25.42 6.72
C PHE A 450 -11.04 -26.42 6.23
N LEU A 451 -11.30 -27.13 5.14
CA LEU A 451 -10.35 -28.05 4.52
C LEU A 451 -9.10 -27.32 4.03
N SER A 452 -9.26 -26.13 3.45
CA SER A 452 -8.15 -25.27 3.03
C SER A 452 -7.29 -24.85 4.22
N PHE A 453 -7.92 -24.46 5.33
CA PHE A 453 -7.23 -24.12 6.57
C PHE A 453 -6.52 -25.32 7.21
N LEU A 454 -7.13 -26.50 7.18
CA LEU A 454 -6.53 -27.73 7.68
C LEU A 454 -5.30 -28.13 6.85
N SER A 455 -5.40 -28.05 5.52
CA SER A 455 -4.28 -28.28 4.61
C SER A 455 -3.11 -27.34 4.89
N PHE A 456 -3.40 -26.04 5.06
CA PHE A 456 -2.41 -25.03 5.45
C PHE A 456 -1.74 -25.38 6.79
N THR A 457 -2.53 -25.73 7.80
CA THR A 457 -2.05 -26.05 9.15
C THR A 457 -1.13 -27.28 9.12
N VAL A 458 -1.53 -28.33 8.39
CA VAL A 458 -0.73 -29.53 8.21
C VAL A 458 0.60 -29.19 7.52
N HIS A 459 0.57 -28.46 6.39
CA HIS A 459 1.79 -28.08 5.68
C HIS A 459 2.74 -27.25 6.55
N LYS A 460 2.22 -26.28 7.32
CA LYS A 460 3.03 -25.43 8.19
C LYS A 460 3.61 -26.16 9.39
N LEU A 461 2.91 -27.15 9.95
CA LEU A 461 3.36 -27.87 11.14
C LEU A 461 4.15 -29.16 10.82
N GLN A 462 4.00 -29.74 9.62
CA GLN A 462 4.69 -30.96 9.17
C GLN A 462 6.23 -30.85 9.22
N VAL A 463 6.79 -29.65 9.02
CA VAL A 463 8.23 -29.37 9.17
C VAL A 463 8.75 -29.73 10.57
N SER A 464 7.86 -29.85 11.56
CA SER A 464 8.16 -30.12 12.97
C SER A 464 7.79 -31.54 13.44
N MET A 465 7.18 -32.37 12.58
CA MET A 465 6.85 -33.77 12.89
C MET A 465 7.88 -34.78 12.34
N ILE A 466 8.86 -34.32 11.56
CA ILE A 466 9.89 -35.14 10.88
C ILE A 466 11.27 -35.01 11.57
N HIS A 467 11.37 -34.12 12.56
CA HIS A 467 12.49 -34.02 13.51
C HIS A 467 11.99 -34.32 14.91
#